data_AF-A0AA40KST5-F1
#
_entry.id   AF-A0AA40KST5-F1
#
_cell.length_a   1.000
_cell.length_b   1.000
_cell.length_c   1.000
_cell.angle_alpha   90.00
_cell.angle_beta   90.00
_cell.angle_gamma   90.00
#
_symmetry.space_group_name_H-M   'P 1'
#
loop_
_entity.id
_entity.type
_entity.pdbx_description
1 polymer ?
#
loop_
_entity_poly.entity_id
_entity_poly.type
_entity_poly.pdbx_seq_one_letter_code
_entity_poly.pdbx_strand_id
1 'polypeptide(L)'
;MHPLIRNHGDQPRNPNYEKDIVYVTRHNKWVLNSIGIWPAVLEGFGQFLPKIAIGVSNLVLFFTLVQCVLHIIFEQKDPLLRLKILGLTCFSFISLMKYWALTARKSKIEHCIEQLYADWKQVEFQRDRKLMLKYGKIGRKLTVYSVVFMYSGGIIYHTIMQYAIGSYVDEFNRTIKLLVYPTYSALYDVQKSPVYELVYVVQCMCGYVFDTVTAGACGLAALFATHVCGQIDVLMSRLDDLIDGKFSEENSSLNVRLVEIVQHHIRTLKYK
;
A
#
# COMPACT_ATOMS: atom_id res chain seq x y z
N MET A 1 23.03 -2.28 32.10
CA MET A 1 21.68 -2.64 32.57
C MET A 1 21.08 -1.38 33.19
N HIS A 2 20.32 -0.61 32.40
CA HIS A 2 19.66 0.63 32.86
C HIS A 2 18.16 0.34 32.88
N PRO A 3 17.44 0.46 34.01
CA PRO A 3 16.02 0.18 34.03
C PRO A 3 15.27 1.30 33.30
N LEU A 4 14.48 0.93 32.29
CA LEU A 4 13.51 1.82 31.67
C LEU A 4 12.47 2.22 32.72
N ILE A 5 12.40 3.52 32.99
CA ILE A 5 11.38 4.13 33.84
C ILE A 5 10.02 3.90 33.17
N ARG A 6 9.18 3.08 33.82
CA ARG A 6 7.81 2.81 33.42
C ARG A 6 6.96 4.04 33.78
N ASN A 7 6.67 4.89 32.81
CA ASN A 7 5.74 6.01 32.99
C ASN A 7 4.33 5.46 33.23
N HIS A 8 3.71 5.83 34.36
CA HIS A 8 2.37 5.37 34.78
C HIS A 8 1.21 5.87 33.90
N GLY A 9 1.47 6.62 32.82
CA GLY A 9 0.46 7.10 31.86
C GLY A 9 0.21 6.18 30.66
N ASP A 10 0.87 5.02 30.58
CA ASP A 10 0.96 4.21 29.35
C ASP A 10 0.16 2.90 29.38
N GLN A 11 -0.74 2.75 30.35
CA GLN A 11 -1.59 1.56 30.47
C GLN A 11 -2.70 1.61 29.41
N PRO A 12 -2.86 0.57 28.57
CA PRO A 12 -3.86 0.57 27.51
C PRO A 12 -5.28 0.66 28.10
N ARG A 13 -6.07 1.63 27.65
CA ARG A 13 -7.46 1.81 28.09
C ARG A 13 -8.40 0.84 27.38
N ASN A 14 -8.09 0.48 26.14
CA ASN A 14 -8.78 -0.58 25.41
C ASN A 14 -8.02 -1.90 25.57
N PRO A 15 -8.52 -2.91 26.32
CA PRO A 15 -7.85 -4.20 26.46
C PRO A 15 -7.86 -5.04 25.16
N ASN A 16 -8.70 -4.69 24.18
CA ASN A 16 -8.82 -5.40 22.90
C ASN A 16 -8.12 -4.68 21.74
N TYR A 17 -7.40 -3.58 21.99
CA TYR A 17 -6.84 -2.72 20.93
C TYR A 17 -5.99 -3.48 19.91
N GLU A 18 -5.16 -4.42 20.39
CA GLU A 18 -4.26 -5.21 19.55
C GLU A 18 -5.02 -6.10 18.56
N LYS A 19 -6.11 -6.74 19.02
CA LYS A 19 -6.96 -7.56 18.14
C LYS A 19 -7.67 -6.69 17.10
N ASP A 20 -8.18 -5.53 17.52
CA ASP A 20 -8.93 -4.63 16.64
C ASP A 20 -8.05 -4.03 15.54
N ILE A 21 -6.87 -3.54 15.92
CA ILE A 21 -5.95 -2.89 14.98
C ILE A 21 -5.32 -3.88 14.01
N VAL A 22 -4.92 -5.07 14.49
CA VAL A 22 -4.41 -6.15 13.62
C VAL A 22 -5.49 -6.56 12.63
N TYR A 23 -6.74 -6.66 13.08
CA TYR A 23 -7.87 -6.99 12.21
C TYR A 23 -8.08 -5.95 11.09
N VAL A 24 -8.07 -4.65 11.43
CA VAL A 24 -8.29 -3.56 10.46
C VAL A 24 -7.11 -3.42 9.49
N THR A 25 -5.87 -3.58 9.97
CA THR A 25 -4.65 -3.32 9.18
C THR A 25 -4.11 -4.54 8.43
N ARG A 26 -4.61 -5.75 8.68
CA ARG A 26 -4.06 -7.02 8.16
C ARG A 26 -3.71 -7.00 6.66
N HIS A 27 -4.64 -6.56 5.81
CA HIS A 27 -4.43 -6.56 4.37
C HIS A 27 -3.45 -5.47 3.93
N ASN A 28 -3.53 -4.27 4.51
CA ASN A 28 -2.55 -3.20 4.27
C ASN A 28 -1.13 -3.64 4.65
N LYS A 29 -0.99 -4.27 5.81
CA LYS A 29 0.28 -4.84 6.29
C LYS A 29 0.82 -5.88 5.30
N TRP A 30 -0.02 -6.82 4.86
CA TRP A 30 0.42 -7.85 3.92
C TRP A 30 0.91 -7.26 2.57
N VAL A 31 0.12 -6.35 1.98
CA VAL A 31 0.46 -5.70 0.69
C VAL A 31 1.72 -4.85 0.79
N LEU A 32 1.83 -3.99 1.81
CA LEU A 32 2.97 -3.07 1.91
C LEU A 32 4.25 -3.75 2.41
N ASN A 33 4.12 -4.86 3.14
CA ASN A 33 5.27 -5.62 3.61
C ASN A 33 5.93 -6.38 2.46
N SER A 34 5.20 -6.83 1.44
CA SER A 34 5.79 -7.55 0.30
C SER A 34 6.75 -6.68 -0.53
N ILE A 35 6.53 -5.36 -0.56
CA ILE A 35 7.41 -4.36 -1.20
C ILE A 35 8.30 -3.61 -0.20
N GLY A 36 8.36 -4.03 1.07
CA GLY A 36 9.27 -3.47 2.07
C GLY A 36 8.90 -2.09 2.63
N ILE A 37 7.66 -1.64 2.41
CA ILE A 37 7.19 -0.30 2.81
C ILE A 37 6.56 -0.30 4.20
N TRP A 38 5.89 -1.37 4.60
CA TRP A 38 5.22 -1.42 5.91
C TRP A 38 6.21 -1.13 7.05
N PRO A 39 5.85 -0.28 8.03
CA PRO A 39 6.65 -0.07 9.24
C PRO A 39 6.60 -1.33 10.10
N ALA A 40 7.54 -2.22 9.87
CA ALA A 40 7.71 -3.41 10.67
C ALA A 40 8.87 -3.17 11.63
N VAL A 41 8.57 -3.20 12.94
CA VAL A 41 9.58 -3.35 13.98
C VAL A 41 10.03 -4.80 13.98
N LEU A 42 10.84 -5.16 12.99
CA LEU A 42 11.53 -6.44 12.97
C LEU A 42 12.82 -6.27 13.76
N GLU A 43 13.13 -7.18 14.66
CA GLU A 43 14.40 -7.20 15.40
C GLU A 43 15.40 -8.16 14.74
N GLY A 44 16.70 -7.88 14.90
CA GLY A 44 17.78 -8.72 14.35
C GLY A 44 17.80 -8.78 12.82
N PHE A 45 17.99 -9.97 12.25
CA PHE A 45 18.10 -10.19 10.80
C PHE A 45 16.87 -9.74 10.00
N GLY A 46 15.70 -9.67 10.64
CA GLY A 46 14.47 -9.23 9.98
C GLY A 46 14.50 -7.76 9.52
N GLN A 47 15.38 -6.93 10.06
CA GLN A 47 15.54 -5.51 9.66
C GLN A 47 16.06 -5.34 8.23
N PHE A 48 16.73 -6.37 7.68
CA PHE A 48 17.24 -6.35 6.31
C PHE A 48 16.16 -6.71 5.29
N LEU A 49 15.10 -7.44 5.68
CA LEU A 49 14.06 -7.90 4.74
C LEU A 49 13.39 -6.75 3.97
N PRO A 50 12.98 -5.62 4.61
CA PRO A 50 12.42 -4.50 3.87
C PRO A 50 13.43 -3.86 2.91
N LYS A 51 14.71 -3.80 3.28
CA LYS A 51 15.77 -3.23 2.41
C LYS A 51 16.03 -4.12 1.20
N ILE A 52 16.05 -5.44 1.40
CA ILE A 52 16.18 -6.44 0.32
C ILE A 52 14.97 -6.36 -0.61
N ALA A 53 13.75 -6.36 -0.07
CA ALA A 53 12.53 -6.22 -0.87
C ALA A 53 12.53 -4.93 -1.71
N ILE A 54 13.01 -3.82 -1.13
CA ILE A 54 13.16 -2.56 -1.86
C ILE A 54 14.20 -2.66 -2.98
N GLY A 55 15.36 -3.26 -2.70
CA GLY A 55 16.42 -3.46 -3.69
C GLY A 55 15.98 -4.36 -4.85
N VAL A 56 15.37 -5.50 -4.55
CA VAL A 56 14.84 -6.45 -5.55
C VAL A 56 13.75 -5.81 -6.40
N SER A 57 12.80 -5.11 -5.78
CA SER A 57 11.74 -4.42 -6.52
C SER A 57 12.31 -3.38 -7.47
N ASN A 58 13.25 -2.54 -7.02
CA ASN A 58 13.92 -1.58 -7.89
C ASN A 58 14.67 -2.27 -9.04
N LEU A 59 15.43 -3.33 -8.75
CA LEU A 59 16.18 -4.06 -9.77
C LEU A 59 15.28 -4.58 -10.89
N VAL A 60 14.17 -5.23 -10.53
CA VAL A 60 13.19 -5.78 -11.49
C VAL A 60 12.55 -4.67 -12.32
N LEU A 61 12.15 -3.56 -11.68
CA LEU A 61 11.53 -2.42 -12.37
C LEU A 61 12.51 -1.74 -13.34
N PHE A 62 13.73 -1.47 -12.90
CA PHE A 62 14.77 -0.86 -13.73
C PHE A 62 15.16 -1.74 -14.90
N PHE A 63 15.37 -3.04 -14.66
CA PHE A 63 15.68 -3.99 -15.71
C PHE A 63 14.62 -3.96 -16.81
N THR A 64 13.33 -4.06 -16.42
CA THR A 64 12.22 -4.02 -17.38
C THR A 64 12.16 -2.69 -18.14
N LEU A 65 12.31 -1.56 -17.43
CA LEU A 65 12.25 -0.23 -18.03
C LEU A 65 13.38 -0.01 -19.06
N VAL A 66 14.60 -0.38 -18.70
CA VAL A 66 15.77 -0.26 -19.58
C VAL A 66 15.59 -1.11 -20.84
N GLN A 67 15.12 -2.36 -20.68
CA GLN A 67 14.86 -3.25 -21.81
C GLN A 67 13.80 -2.68 -22.78
N CYS A 68 12.72 -2.09 -22.27
CA CYS A 68 11.71 -1.44 -23.12
C CYS A 68 12.25 -0.21 -23.84
N VAL A 69 13.03 0.63 -23.17
CA VAL A 69 13.62 1.84 -23.77
C VAL A 69 14.60 1.45 -24.88
N LEU A 70 15.46 0.46 -24.64
CA LEU A 70 16.40 -0.04 -25.64
C LEU A 70 15.66 -0.61 -26.86
N HIS A 71 14.59 -1.38 -26.64
CA HIS A 71 13.77 -1.92 -27.72
C HIS A 71 13.12 -0.81 -28.58
N ILE A 72 12.55 0.22 -27.94
CA ILE A 72 11.96 1.38 -28.66
C ILE A 72 13.00 2.11 -29.52
N ILE A 73 14.22 2.28 -29.01
CA ILE A 73 15.27 3.06 -29.69
C ILE A 73 15.88 2.28 -30.85
N PHE A 74 16.17 0.99 -30.66
CA PHE A 74 17.03 0.24 -31.57
C PHE A 74 16.30 -0.77 -32.47
N GLU A 75 15.15 -1.29 -32.06
CA GLU A 75 14.49 -2.40 -32.80
C GLU A 75 13.17 -1.99 -33.44
N GLN A 76 12.45 -1.05 -32.83
CA GLN A 76 11.09 -0.73 -33.25
C GLN A 76 11.04 0.30 -34.41
N LYS A 77 10.85 -0.19 -35.64
CA LYS A 77 10.76 0.64 -36.86
C LYS A 77 9.34 1.14 -37.17
N ASP A 78 8.32 0.37 -36.82
CA ASP A 78 6.91 0.75 -37.05
C ASP A 78 6.48 1.85 -36.07
N PRO A 79 6.01 3.03 -36.55
CA PRO A 79 5.67 4.17 -35.70
C PRO A 79 4.42 3.95 -34.84
N LEU A 80 3.44 3.17 -35.30
CA LEU A 80 2.22 2.87 -34.56
C LEU A 80 2.52 1.93 -33.39
N LEU A 81 3.29 0.88 -33.64
CA LEU A 81 3.72 -0.05 -32.59
C LEU A 81 4.71 0.63 -31.62
N ARG A 82 5.59 1.51 -32.13
CA ARG A 82 6.46 2.35 -31.29
C ARG A 82 5.65 3.23 -30.32
N LEU A 83 4.56 3.85 -30.78
CA LEU A 83 3.68 4.66 -29.92
C LEU A 83 3.00 3.83 -28.83
N LYS A 84 2.51 2.62 -29.17
CA LYS A 84 1.91 1.70 -28.18
C LYS A 84 2.90 1.29 -27.09
N ILE A 85 4.12 0.91 -27.49
CA ILE A 85 5.18 0.51 -26.55
C ILE A 85 5.67 1.70 -25.73
N LEU A 86 5.72 2.90 -26.31
CA LEU A 86 6.03 4.14 -25.60
C LEU A 86 4.99 4.40 -24.49
N GLY A 87 3.70 4.24 -24.79
CA GLY A 87 2.63 4.34 -23.78
C GLY A 87 2.83 3.36 -22.61
N LEU A 88 3.14 2.10 -22.92
CA LEU A 88 3.45 1.07 -21.93
C LEU A 88 4.70 1.43 -21.10
N THR A 89 5.74 1.97 -21.72
CA THR A 89 6.98 2.40 -21.06
C THR A 89 6.75 3.60 -20.14
N CYS A 90 5.97 4.58 -20.59
CA CYS A 90 5.55 5.72 -19.77
C CYS A 90 4.75 5.26 -18.54
N PHE A 91 3.84 4.29 -18.70
CA PHE A 91 3.11 3.70 -17.57
C PHE A 91 4.06 3.04 -16.56
N SER A 92 5.04 2.27 -17.02
CA SER A 92 6.06 1.66 -16.16
C SER A 92 6.89 2.70 -15.42
N PHE A 93 7.30 3.77 -16.11
CA PHE A 93 8.03 4.88 -15.50
C PHE A 93 7.21 5.59 -14.41
N ILE A 94 5.94 5.90 -14.69
CA ILE A 94 5.03 6.50 -13.70
C ILE A 94 4.88 5.58 -12.49
N SER A 95 4.78 4.27 -12.71
CA SER A 95 4.64 3.30 -11.62
C SER A 95 5.92 3.20 -10.77
N LEU A 96 7.10 3.30 -11.37
CA LEU A 96 8.38 3.46 -10.66
C LEU A 96 8.41 4.75 -9.83
N MET A 97 7.95 5.88 -10.39
CA MET A 97 7.85 7.14 -9.63
C MET A 97 6.90 7.03 -8.45
N LYS A 98 5.74 6.36 -8.61
CA LYS A 98 4.80 6.08 -7.51
C LYS A 98 5.48 5.25 -6.41
N TYR A 99 6.24 4.23 -6.81
CA TYR A 99 6.97 3.38 -5.87
C TYR A 99 8.00 4.18 -5.05
N TRP A 100 8.78 5.03 -5.71
CA TRP A 100 9.72 5.92 -5.04
C TRP A 100 9.03 6.94 -4.15
N ALA A 101 7.93 7.54 -4.59
CA ALA A 101 7.17 8.47 -3.77
C ALA A 101 6.65 7.78 -2.49
N LEU A 102 6.19 6.54 -2.60
CA LEU A 102 5.71 5.76 -1.45
C LEU A 102 6.87 5.38 -0.51
N THR A 103 8.02 5.00 -1.07
CA THR A 103 9.25 4.68 -0.32
C THR A 103 9.80 5.92 0.41
N ALA A 104 9.84 7.08 -0.26
CA ALA A 104 10.30 8.34 0.33
C ALA A 104 9.37 8.82 1.47
N ARG A 105 8.08 8.48 1.40
CA ARG A 105 7.09 8.79 2.44
C ARG A 105 7.02 7.74 3.55
N LYS A 106 7.87 6.71 3.54
CA LYS A 106 7.83 5.61 4.51
C LYS A 106 7.82 6.09 5.97
N SER A 107 8.69 7.03 6.34
CA SER A 107 8.72 7.60 7.70
C SER A 107 7.43 8.32 8.08
N LYS A 108 6.78 9.01 7.14
CA LYS A 108 5.47 9.65 7.38
C LYS A 108 4.37 8.60 7.55
N ILE A 109 4.38 7.55 6.73
CA ILE A 109 3.43 6.43 6.82
C ILE A 109 3.58 5.71 8.17
N GLU A 110 4.82 5.50 8.61
CA GLU A 110 5.15 4.96 9.93
C GLU A 110 4.56 5.80 11.04
N HIS A 111 4.81 7.11 11.03
CA HIS A 111 4.24 8.02 12.01
C HIS A 111 2.70 7.99 12.04
N CYS A 112 2.04 7.99 10.86
CA CYS A 112 0.58 7.89 10.79
C CYS A 112 0.06 6.55 11.34
N ILE A 113 0.79 5.45 11.13
CA ILE A 113 0.43 4.14 11.67
C ILE A 113 0.62 4.13 13.19
N GLU A 114 1.72 4.65 13.72
CA GLU A 114 1.94 4.79 15.17
C GLU A 114 0.82 5.60 15.83
N GLN A 115 0.41 6.71 15.21
CA GLN A 115 -0.68 7.53 15.73
C GLN A 115 -2.01 6.79 15.70
N LEU A 116 -2.28 6.03 14.64
CA LEU A 116 -3.42 5.13 14.58
C LEU A 116 -3.36 4.10 15.74
N TYR A 117 -2.21 3.47 16.00
CA TYR A 117 -2.03 2.57 17.15
C TYR A 117 -2.33 3.27 18.49
N ALA A 118 -1.83 4.49 18.67
CA ALA A 118 -2.08 5.28 19.87
C ALA A 118 -3.58 5.58 20.05
N ASP A 119 -4.27 5.99 18.98
CA ASP A 119 -5.71 6.26 19.01
C ASP A 119 -6.50 5.01 19.42
N TRP A 120 -6.20 3.84 18.84
CA TRP A 120 -6.84 2.56 19.19
C TRP A 120 -6.55 2.12 20.64
N LYS A 121 -5.34 2.41 21.15
CA LYS A 121 -4.93 2.12 22.53
C LYS A 121 -5.65 3.01 23.56
N GLN A 122 -5.94 4.25 23.19
CA GLN A 122 -6.56 5.26 24.07
C GLN A 122 -8.09 5.17 24.15
N VAL A 123 -8.75 4.37 23.31
CA VAL A 123 -10.21 4.21 23.36
C VAL A 123 -10.63 3.60 24.70
N GLU A 124 -11.50 4.29 25.42
CA GLU A 124 -11.97 3.84 26.74
C GLU A 124 -13.41 3.30 26.67
N PHE A 125 -14.30 4.04 26.00
CA PHE A 125 -15.71 3.70 25.92
C PHE A 125 -15.99 2.65 24.84
N GLN A 126 -16.83 1.66 25.16
CA GLN A 126 -17.25 0.62 24.21
C GLN A 126 -18.02 1.19 23.00
N ARG A 127 -18.75 2.30 23.18
CA ARG A 127 -19.44 3.01 22.11
C ARG A 127 -18.45 3.52 21.06
N ASP A 128 -17.40 4.20 21.50
CA ASP A 128 -16.36 4.75 20.65
C ASP A 128 -15.60 3.65 19.90
N ARG A 129 -15.28 2.56 20.62
CA ARG A 129 -14.68 1.36 20.02
C ARG A 129 -15.56 0.79 18.91
N LYS A 130 -16.88 0.73 19.12
CA LYS A 130 -17.84 0.23 18.12
C LYS A 130 -17.89 1.11 16.88
N LEU A 131 -17.81 2.44 17.04
CA LEU A 131 -17.73 3.39 15.94
C LEU A 131 -16.41 3.25 15.17
N MET A 132 -15.27 3.23 15.86
CA MET A 132 -13.97 3.02 15.22
C MET A 132 -13.92 1.69 14.45
N LEU A 133 -14.49 0.61 15.01
CA LEU A 133 -14.59 -0.68 14.32
C LEU A 133 -15.53 -0.64 13.11
N LYS A 134 -16.62 0.13 13.15
CA LYS A 134 -17.52 0.32 12.00
C LYS A 134 -16.75 0.91 10.83
N TYR A 135 -16.01 2.00 11.03
CA TYR A 135 -15.21 2.63 9.98
C TYR A 135 -13.99 1.79 9.58
N GLY A 136 -13.30 1.16 10.54
CA GLY A 136 -12.19 0.25 10.25
C GLY A 136 -12.62 -0.95 9.37
N LYS A 137 -13.84 -1.47 9.56
CA LYS A 137 -14.42 -2.50 8.66
C LYS A 137 -14.68 -1.96 7.25
N ILE A 138 -15.12 -0.72 7.11
CA ILE A 138 -15.31 -0.08 5.79
C ILE A 138 -13.96 0.09 5.10
N GLY A 139 -12.96 0.65 5.79
CA GLY A 139 -11.59 0.80 5.27
C GLY A 139 -11.00 -0.54 4.84
N ARG A 140 -11.14 -1.58 5.68
CA ARG A 140 -10.71 -2.94 5.35
C ARG A 140 -11.36 -3.47 4.08
N LYS A 141 -12.69 -3.30 3.90
CA LYS A 141 -13.39 -3.73 2.68
C LYS A 141 -12.88 -2.99 1.44
N LEU A 142 -12.68 -1.68 1.54
CA LEU A 142 -12.13 -0.87 0.44
C LEU A 142 -10.71 -1.33 0.06
N THR A 143 -9.85 -1.62 1.05
CA THR A 143 -8.53 -2.21 0.79
C THR A 143 -8.64 -3.56 0.07
N VAL A 144 -9.54 -4.45 0.51
CA VAL A 144 -9.74 -5.76 -0.12
C VAL A 144 -10.23 -5.61 -1.56
N TYR A 145 -11.20 -4.73 -1.83
CA TYR A 145 -11.67 -4.47 -3.19
C TYR A 145 -10.56 -3.92 -4.08
N SER A 146 -9.75 -2.99 -3.57
CA SER A 146 -8.59 -2.46 -4.31
C SER A 146 -7.59 -3.58 -4.65
N VAL A 147 -7.24 -4.43 -3.69
CA VAL A 147 -6.35 -5.57 -3.90
C VAL A 147 -6.92 -6.51 -4.96
N VAL A 148 -8.14 -7.00 -4.78
CA VAL A 148 -8.77 -7.93 -5.73
C VAL A 148 -8.83 -7.32 -7.14
N PHE A 149 -9.23 -6.05 -7.25
CA PHE A 149 -9.32 -5.37 -8.53
C PHE A 149 -7.97 -5.25 -9.24
N MET A 150 -6.93 -4.75 -8.55
CA MET A 150 -5.61 -4.58 -9.17
C MET A 150 -5.00 -5.92 -9.60
N TYR A 151 -4.96 -6.90 -8.69
CA TYR A 151 -4.35 -8.21 -9.01
C TYR A 151 -5.13 -8.99 -10.05
N SER A 152 -6.47 -8.94 -10.03
CA SER A 152 -7.27 -9.61 -11.07
C SER A 152 -7.02 -8.99 -12.45
N GLY A 153 -6.95 -7.66 -12.55
CA GLY A 153 -6.58 -6.95 -13.77
C GLY A 153 -5.19 -7.33 -14.27
N GLY A 154 -4.19 -7.36 -13.37
CA GLY A 154 -2.83 -7.78 -13.70
C GLY A 154 -2.76 -9.21 -14.23
N ILE A 155 -3.40 -10.16 -13.57
CA ILE A 155 -3.43 -11.57 -13.99
C ILE A 155 -4.13 -11.71 -15.35
N ILE A 156 -5.27 -11.06 -15.55
CA ILE A 156 -6.01 -11.09 -16.82
C ILE A 156 -5.13 -10.53 -17.95
N TYR A 157 -4.46 -9.40 -17.72
CA TYR A 157 -3.58 -8.78 -18.72
C TYR A 157 -2.43 -9.71 -19.11
N HIS A 158 -1.72 -10.30 -18.13
CA HIS A 158 -0.63 -11.23 -18.40
C HIS A 158 -1.12 -12.51 -19.10
N THR A 159 -2.28 -13.04 -18.68
CA THR A 159 -2.83 -14.28 -19.25
C THR A 159 -3.31 -14.08 -20.68
N ILE A 160 -4.05 -12.99 -20.97
CA ILE A 160 -4.51 -12.66 -22.32
C ILE A 160 -3.31 -12.44 -23.25
N MET A 161 -2.31 -11.67 -22.81
CA MET A 161 -1.13 -11.40 -23.63
C MET A 161 -0.38 -12.70 -23.99
N GLN A 162 -0.26 -13.63 -23.05
CA GLN A 162 0.44 -14.90 -23.27
C GLN A 162 -0.36 -15.91 -24.09
N TYR A 163 -1.64 -16.11 -23.76
CA TYR A 163 -2.41 -17.23 -24.31
C TYR A 163 -3.37 -16.84 -25.43
N ALA A 164 -3.90 -15.61 -25.44
CA ALA A 164 -4.86 -15.18 -26.45
C ALA A 164 -4.18 -14.52 -27.66
N ILE A 165 -3.10 -13.76 -27.43
CA ILE A 165 -2.29 -13.17 -28.52
C ILE A 165 -1.20 -14.17 -28.98
N GLY A 166 -0.70 -15.01 -28.07
CA GLY A 166 0.04 -16.23 -28.40
C GLY A 166 1.44 -15.99 -28.96
N SER A 167 1.79 -16.76 -30.00
CA SER A 167 3.02 -16.60 -30.77
C SER A 167 2.67 -16.30 -32.23
N TYR A 168 3.42 -15.42 -32.89
CA TYR A 168 3.28 -15.17 -34.31
C TYR A 168 4.53 -15.63 -35.06
N VAL A 169 4.40 -15.87 -36.37
CA VAL A 169 5.54 -16.23 -37.22
C VAL A 169 6.08 -14.95 -37.87
N ASP A 170 7.38 -14.70 -37.72
CA ASP A 170 8.03 -13.54 -38.34
C ASP A 170 8.34 -13.77 -39.84
N GLU A 171 8.88 -12.73 -40.50
CA GLU A 171 9.29 -12.76 -41.91
C GLU A 171 10.38 -13.80 -42.22
N PHE A 172 11.06 -14.33 -41.20
CA PHE A 172 12.11 -15.35 -41.31
C PHE A 172 11.61 -16.75 -40.92
N ASN A 173 10.29 -16.95 -40.87
CA ASN A 173 9.64 -18.21 -40.51
C ASN A 173 9.98 -18.70 -39.08
N ARG A 174 10.24 -17.76 -38.16
CA ARG A 174 10.50 -18.05 -36.74
C ARG A 174 9.25 -17.81 -35.91
N THR A 175 8.93 -18.75 -35.04
CA THR A 175 7.84 -18.58 -34.06
C THR A 175 8.31 -17.66 -32.93
N ILE A 176 7.77 -16.44 -32.88
CA ILE A 176 8.04 -15.44 -31.85
C ILE A 176 6.97 -15.56 -30.76
N LYS A 177 7.37 -15.95 -29.56
CA LYS A 177 6.55 -15.91 -28.36
C LYS A 177 6.45 -14.48 -27.84
N LEU A 178 5.24 -13.98 -27.61
CA LEU A 178 5.04 -12.63 -27.10
C LEU A 178 5.46 -12.49 -25.63
N LEU A 179 6.01 -11.33 -25.30
CA LEU A 179 6.25 -10.88 -23.93
C LEU A 179 5.36 -9.68 -23.63
N VAL A 180 5.01 -9.49 -22.37
CA VAL A 180 4.15 -8.39 -21.93
C VAL A 180 4.86 -7.05 -22.15
N TYR A 181 6.14 -7.02 -21.81
CA TYR A 181 7.03 -5.91 -22.09
C TYR A 181 8.01 -6.34 -23.19
N PRO A 182 8.12 -5.58 -24.30
CA PRO A 182 9.10 -5.91 -25.31
C PRO A 182 10.50 -5.72 -24.74
N THR A 183 11.38 -6.64 -25.11
CA THR A 183 12.74 -6.78 -24.57
C THR A 183 13.73 -6.64 -25.71
N TYR A 184 14.84 -5.96 -25.48
CA TYR A 184 15.85 -5.72 -26.50
C TYR A 184 16.60 -7.02 -26.80
N SER A 185 16.43 -7.53 -28.02
CA SER A 185 16.89 -8.86 -28.44
C SER A 185 18.39 -8.95 -28.75
N ALA A 186 19.08 -7.82 -28.92
CA ALA A 186 20.52 -7.85 -29.25
C ALA A 186 21.44 -8.23 -28.09
N LEU A 187 20.99 -8.14 -26.83
CA LEU A 187 21.80 -8.50 -25.66
C LEU A 187 21.82 -10.01 -25.39
N TYR A 188 20.73 -10.70 -25.71
CA TYR A 188 20.58 -12.14 -25.54
C TYR A 188 19.36 -12.63 -26.35
N ASP A 189 19.40 -13.88 -26.80
CA ASP A 189 18.28 -14.49 -27.52
C ASP A 189 17.13 -14.80 -26.56
N VAL A 190 16.18 -13.88 -26.49
CA VAL A 190 14.98 -13.94 -25.64
C VAL A 190 14.08 -15.12 -25.99
N GLN A 191 14.11 -15.63 -27.22
CA GLN A 191 13.21 -16.71 -27.67
C GLN A 191 13.74 -18.10 -27.31
N LYS A 192 15.01 -18.21 -26.91
CA LYS A 192 15.64 -19.47 -26.51
C LYS A 192 15.25 -19.86 -25.09
N SER A 193 14.87 -21.12 -24.87
CA SER A 193 14.68 -21.67 -23.53
C SER A 193 16.04 -21.93 -22.86
N PRO A 194 16.26 -21.60 -21.56
CA PRO A 194 15.28 -21.13 -20.57
C PRO A 194 15.17 -19.60 -20.43
N VAL A 195 15.75 -18.83 -21.36
CA VAL A 195 15.86 -17.36 -21.25
C VAL A 195 14.49 -16.70 -21.33
N TYR A 196 13.63 -17.17 -22.24
CA TYR A 196 12.26 -16.69 -22.38
C TYR A 196 11.49 -16.77 -21.05
N GLU A 197 11.54 -17.94 -20.41
CA GLU A 197 10.82 -18.23 -19.17
C GLU A 197 11.34 -17.35 -18.02
N LEU A 198 12.64 -17.11 -17.94
CA LEU A 198 13.24 -16.21 -16.95
C LEU A 198 12.78 -14.76 -17.14
N VAL A 199 12.81 -14.24 -18.37
CA VAL A 199 12.34 -12.87 -18.67
C VAL A 199 10.85 -12.74 -18.35
N TYR A 200 10.05 -13.73 -18.72
CA TYR A 200 8.62 -13.75 -18.41
C TYR A 200 8.37 -13.67 -16.89
N VAL A 201 9.07 -14.46 -16.09
CA VAL A 201 8.97 -14.40 -14.62
C VAL A 201 9.35 -13.01 -14.10
N VAL A 202 10.43 -12.40 -14.61
CA VAL A 202 10.83 -11.04 -14.22
C VAL A 202 9.74 -10.01 -14.57
N GLN A 203 9.09 -10.13 -15.72
CA GLN A 203 7.98 -9.26 -16.10
C GLN A 203 6.75 -9.45 -15.24
N CYS A 204 6.41 -10.69 -14.87
CA CYS A 204 5.34 -10.97 -13.90
C CYS A 204 5.65 -10.35 -12.53
N MET A 205 6.90 -10.43 -12.07
CA MET A 205 7.33 -9.78 -10.83
C MET A 205 7.23 -8.25 -10.94
N CYS A 206 7.54 -7.67 -12.10
CA CYS A 206 7.37 -6.25 -12.38
C CYS A 206 5.90 -5.83 -12.27
N GLY A 207 5.00 -6.57 -12.94
CA GLY A 207 3.55 -6.36 -12.84
C GLY A 207 3.03 -6.48 -11.41
N TYR A 208 3.48 -7.51 -10.68
CA TYR A 208 3.16 -7.70 -9.26
C TYR A 208 3.53 -6.46 -8.43
N VAL A 209 4.73 -5.90 -8.64
CA VAL A 209 5.17 -4.70 -7.91
C VAL A 209 4.26 -3.52 -8.26
N PHE A 210 3.91 -3.29 -9.53
CA PHE A 210 3.01 -2.21 -9.94
C PHE A 210 1.61 -2.30 -9.30
N ASP A 211 1.02 -3.50 -9.32
CA ASP A 211 -0.28 -3.76 -8.70
C ASP A 211 -0.20 -3.55 -7.19
N THR A 212 0.89 -4.02 -6.55
CA THR A 212 1.13 -3.86 -5.11
C THR A 212 1.29 -2.39 -4.71
N VAL A 213 2.05 -1.60 -5.46
CA VAL A 213 2.22 -0.16 -5.19
C VAL A 213 0.86 0.55 -5.22
N THR A 214 0.05 0.27 -6.23
CA THR A 214 -1.25 0.92 -6.38
C THR A 214 -2.24 0.45 -5.33
N ALA A 215 -2.36 -0.86 -5.11
CA ALA A 215 -3.22 -1.42 -4.06
C ALA A 215 -2.79 -0.98 -2.66
N GLY A 216 -1.49 -0.88 -2.41
CA GLY A 216 -0.93 -0.39 -1.15
C GLY A 216 -1.24 1.09 -0.91
N ALA A 217 -1.09 1.94 -1.94
CA ALA A 217 -1.42 3.36 -1.85
C ALA A 217 -2.93 3.58 -1.62
N CYS A 218 -3.79 2.91 -2.39
CA CYS A 218 -5.24 2.95 -2.21
C CYS A 218 -5.65 2.39 -0.85
N GLY A 219 -4.99 1.32 -0.40
CA GLY A 219 -5.20 0.72 0.91
C GLY A 219 -4.89 1.67 2.07
N LEU A 220 -3.74 2.36 2.03
CA LEU A 220 -3.38 3.39 3.01
C LEU A 220 -4.36 4.54 3.01
N ALA A 221 -4.75 5.03 1.84
CA ALA A 221 -5.73 6.10 1.72
C ALA A 221 -7.07 5.69 2.35
N ALA A 222 -7.57 4.48 2.06
CA ALA A 222 -8.78 3.96 2.67
C ALA A 222 -8.64 3.79 4.19
N LEU A 223 -7.51 3.26 4.67
CA LEU A 223 -7.24 3.08 6.10
C LEU A 223 -7.27 4.42 6.84
N PHE A 224 -6.49 5.40 6.38
CA PHE A 224 -6.38 6.68 7.07
C PHE A 224 -7.66 7.51 6.93
N ALA A 225 -8.27 7.58 5.75
CA ALA A 225 -9.51 8.33 5.56
C ALA A 225 -10.63 7.77 6.44
N THR A 226 -10.82 6.44 6.45
CA THR A 226 -11.87 5.84 7.30
C THR A 226 -11.54 5.96 8.79
N HIS A 227 -10.28 5.86 9.21
CA HIS A 227 -9.89 6.11 10.60
C HIS A 227 -10.25 7.54 11.03
N VAL A 228 -9.89 8.54 10.23
CA VAL A 228 -10.24 9.95 10.49
C VAL A 228 -11.75 10.15 10.53
N CYS A 229 -12.52 9.58 9.59
CA CYS A 229 -13.98 9.62 9.65
C CYS A 229 -14.53 9.00 10.94
N GLY A 230 -13.92 7.89 11.41
CA GLY A 230 -14.28 7.27 12.67
C GLY A 230 -13.99 8.14 13.88
N GLN A 231 -12.84 8.81 13.92
CA GLN A 231 -12.50 9.76 14.99
C GLN A 231 -13.46 10.95 15.02
N ILE A 232 -13.85 11.47 13.85
CA ILE A 232 -14.83 12.56 13.75
C ILE A 232 -16.21 12.10 14.27
N ASP A 233 -16.66 10.89 13.92
CA ASP A 233 -17.95 10.36 14.41
C ASP A 233 -17.93 10.09 15.92
N VAL A 234 -16.80 9.63 16.46
CA VAL A 234 -16.60 9.53 17.92
C VAL A 234 -16.68 10.91 18.58
N LEU A 235 -16.03 11.92 18.00
CA LEU A 235 -16.06 13.28 18.53
C LEU A 235 -17.47 13.86 18.53
N MET A 236 -18.22 13.71 17.42
CA MET A 236 -19.62 14.14 17.33
C MET A 236 -20.48 13.42 18.37
N SER A 237 -20.32 12.10 18.50
CA SER A 237 -21.06 11.32 19.50
C SER A 237 -20.78 11.77 20.94
N ARG A 238 -19.55 12.18 21.27
CA ARG A 238 -19.19 12.70 22.60
C ARG A 238 -19.75 14.11 22.85
N LEU A 239 -19.80 14.94 21.80
CA LEU A 239 -20.41 16.26 21.82
C LEU A 239 -21.92 16.17 22.06
N ASP A 240 -22.61 15.28 21.37
CA ASP A 240 -24.04 15.06 21.57
C ASP A 240 -24.33 14.57 23.00
N ASP A 241 -23.54 13.64 23.52
CA ASP A 241 -23.68 13.16 24.90
C ASP A 241 -23.38 14.26 25.95
N LEU A 242 -22.57 15.26 25.59
CA LEU A 242 -22.30 16.44 26.43
C LEU A 242 -23.50 17.39 26.45
N ILE A 243 -24.15 17.61 25.30
CA ILE A 243 -25.30 18.51 25.14
C ILE A 243 -26.58 17.88 25.74
N ASP A 244 -26.80 16.59 25.51
CA ASP A 244 -27.95 15.83 26.01
C ASP A 244 -27.92 15.59 27.53
N GLY A 245 -26.78 15.84 28.19
CA GLY A 245 -26.62 15.66 29.64
C GLY A 245 -26.74 14.21 30.15
N LYS A 246 -26.84 13.22 29.26
CA LYS A 246 -27.17 11.81 29.59
C LYS A 246 -26.21 11.12 30.55
N PHE A 247 -24.99 11.62 30.72
CA PHE A 247 -23.96 11.08 31.61
C PHE A 247 -23.20 12.19 32.36
N SER A 248 -23.91 13.22 32.80
CA SER A 248 -23.40 14.13 33.82
C SER A 248 -23.14 13.33 35.10
N GLU A 249 -21.90 12.90 35.34
CA GLU A 249 -21.46 12.81 36.73
C GLU A 249 -21.54 14.22 37.30
N GLU A 250 -22.23 14.33 38.43
CA GLU A 250 -22.78 15.52 39.07
C GLU A 250 -21.74 16.61 39.44
N ASN A 251 -20.49 16.53 38.97
CA ASN A 251 -19.41 17.43 39.40
C ASN A 251 -18.31 17.80 38.38
N SER A 252 -18.40 17.48 37.08
CA SER A 252 -17.42 18.01 36.10
C SER A 252 -17.99 19.21 35.33
N SER A 253 -17.40 20.40 35.51
CA SER A 253 -17.87 21.61 34.84
C SER A 253 -17.80 21.49 33.31
N LEU A 254 -18.85 21.96 32.62
CA LEU A 254 -18.98 21.95 31.14
C LEU A 254 -17.72 22.48 30.43
N ASN A 255 -17.01 23.41 31.07
CA ASN A 255 -15.77 23.99 30.57
C ASN A 255 -14.63 22.98 30.42
N VAL A 256 -14.50 21.99 31.33
CA VAL A 256 -13.44 20.98 31.25
C VAL A 256 -13.66 20.04 30.06
N ARG A 257 -14.92 19.63 29.85
CA ARG A 257 -15.29 18.75 28.73
C ARG A 257 -15.17 19.49 27.38
N LEU A 258 -15.50 20.77 27.33
CA LEU A 258 -15.29 21.62 26.16
C LEU A 258 -13.79 21.76 25.82
N VAL A 259 -12.94 21.91 26.83
CA VAL A 259 -11.47 21.98 26.63
C VAL A 259 -10.91 20.66 26.09
N GLU A 260 -11.38 19.50 26.57
CA GLU A 260 -10.98 18.20 26.01
C GLU A 260 -11.39 18.06 24.54
N ILE A 261 -12.60 18.49 24.18
CA ILE A 261 -13.10 18.44 22.80
C ILE A 261 -12.27 19.35 21.88
N VAL A 262 -11.97 20.58 22.32
CA VAL A 262 -11.12 21.51 21.57
C VAL A 262 -9.71 20.94 21.41
N GLN A 263 -9.14 20.34 22.45
CA GLN A 263 -7.83 19.69 22.37
C GLN A 263 -7.83 18.48 21.43
N HIS A 264 -8.90 17.69 21.43
CA HIS A 264 -9.04 16.56 20.52
C HIS A 264 -9.13 17.05 19.07
N HIS A 265 -9.96 18.07 18.79
CA HIS A 265 -10.07 18.70 17.48
C HIS A 265 -8.74 19.28 16.97
N ILE A 266 -7.98 19.95 17.84
CA ILE A 266 -6.63 20.46 17.52
C ILE A 266 -5.65 19.32 17.19
N ARG A 267 -5.71 18.18 17.89
CA ARG A 267 -4.89 17.00 17.54
C ARG A 267 -5.30 16.40 16.20
N THR A 268 -6.60 16.34 15.90
CA THR A 268 -7.09 15.85 14.60
C THR A 268 -6.63 16.75 13.45
N LEU A 269 -6.56 18.07 13.67
CA LEU A 269 -6.05 19.03 12.68
C LEU A 269 -4.53 18.94 12.46
N LYS A 270 -3.75 18.39 13.40
CA LYS A 270 -2.30 18.16 13.24
C LYS A 270 -1.96 16.99 12.30
N TYR A 271 -2.93 16.23 11.82
CA TYR A 271 -2.76 15.20 10.79
C TYR A 271 -2.69 15.76 9.35
N LYS A 272 -2.50 17.08 9.18
CA LYS A 272 -2.40 17.76 7.89
C LYS A 272 -0.97 17.77 7.35
#